data_AF-A0A072U3Z9-F1
#
_entry.id   AF-A0A072U3Z9-F1
#
_cell.length_a   1.000
_cell.length_b   1.000
_cell.length_c   1.000
_cell.angle_alpha   90.00
_cell.angle_beta   90.00
_cell.angle_gamma   90.00
#
_symmetry.space_group_name_H-M   'P 1'
#
loop_
_entity.id
_entity.type
_entity.pdbx_description
1 polymer ?
#
loop_
_entity_poly.entity_id
_entity_poly.type
_entity_poly.pdbx_seq_one_letter_code
_entity_poly.pdbx_strand_id
1 'polypeptide(L)'
;MGLDPAKHLGKELASLNAYLHKLKESYGINVCGEGGEYETLTLDCPLFINARIVLDKYQVVMHSSDSIAPVGVLHPLAFHLENKADDHSLKTQDKIHEISMQKLGSVFEVHDGLESFEAICKPLDCTYPIDVVEHKFNISRTNNMNTFSMCCWLQDSCNDLQEDLKIILRKIELQLAAFDFGWENVLYIHLYIDDMNKFSEANETYVKFITHERCPFGVPSRSTVEMPLLEMDFSRAYVEVLVANNKGKKVLHVQSISSWAPSCIGPYSQATLHEGILHMAGQLGLDPPTMNLCSGGPGVELEQALKNSEAVAKSFNCSISTSAIGFVIYCSKNITLLERLDIEKKQETILRQMKIAELQEGKKCKTLETIFLYVLVPDLPKRAYVEVKPILYVEDGEDVEIETITERSCSKTSCYWGFKHESWHDSCFQKCVIPGKLCAIILSITSDLAAKISPESLPTDTVNNNGQCSLPKSRMEQLSKFCIYLLDKVLIDNDFAWEDIMSLRFYIPVSLQMSVELIQPMLCNALFELSQISQREVKNSEPIFNIVPVTGAGRSASSIDDVVTCELLAQKY
;
A
#
# COMPACT_ATOMS: atom_id res chain seq x y z
N MET A 1 -31.81 -34.33 -3.08
CA MET A 1 -30.96 -35.01 -4.08
C MET A 1 -29.50 -34.63 -3.81
N GLY A 2 -28.51 -35.42 -4.26
CA GLY A 2 -27.09 -35.06 -4.03
C GLY A 2 -26.59 -35.39 -2.62
N LEU A 3 -25.86 -34.46 -2.01
CA LEU A 3 -25.30 -34.61 -0.66
C LEU A 3 -26.34 -34.26 0.41
N ASP A 4 -26.67 -35.25 1.23
CA ASP A 4 -27.50 -35.14 2.43
C ASP A 4 -26.64 -34.89 3.69
N PRO A 5 -26.72 -33.72 4.35
CA PRO A 5 -25.94 -33.42 5.56
C PRO A 5 -26.14 -34.44 6.68
N ALA A 6 -27.32 -35.03 6.83
CA ALA A 6 -27.57 -36.03 7.87
C ALA A 6 -26.82 -37.34 7.61
N LYS A 7 -26.40 -37.60 6.36
CA LYS A 7 -25.75 -38.86 5.96
C LYS A 7 -24.27 -38.71 5.62
N HIS A 8 -23.85 -37.56 5.13
CA HIS A 8 -22.51 -37.38 4.55
C HIS A 8 -21.65 -36.37 5.32
N LEU A 9 -22.23 -35.40 6.03
CA LEU A 9 -21.45 -34.39 6.73
C LEU A 9 -20.67 -35.02 7.90
N GLY A 10 -19.39 -34.65 8.01
CA GLY A 10 -18.48 -35.19 9.02
C GLY A 10 -17.90 -36.57 8.71
N LYS A 11 -18.20 -37.14 7.53
CA LYS A 11 -17.52 -38.34 7.05
C LYS A 11 -16.21 -38.00 6.35
N GLU A 12 -15.26 -38.92 6.41
CA GLU A 12 -14.02 -38.82 5.65
C GLU A 12 -14.28 -38.89 4.14
N LEU A 13 -13.55 -38.09 3.35
CA LEU A 13 -13.63 -38.10 1.89
C LEU A 13 -13.43 -39.50 1.30
N ALA A 14 -12.49 -40.27 1.86
CA ALA A 14 -12.22 -41.64 1.42
C ALA A 14 -13.48 -42.52 1.48
N SER A 15 -14.32 -42.33 2.51
CA SER A 15 -15.58 -43.07 2.66
C SER A 15 -16.67 -42.63 1.68
N LEU A 16 -16.58 -41.39 1.17
CA LEU A 16 -17.54 -40.81 0.23
C LEU A 16 -17.10 -40.94 -1.24
N ASN A 17 -15.87 -41.37 -1.50
CA ASN A 17 -15.26 -41.37 -2.85
C ASN A 17 -16.18 -42.00 -3.92
N ALA A 18 -16.64 -43.23 -3.69
CA ALA A 18 -17.52 -43.92 -4.63
C ALA A 18 -18.86 -43.19 -4.85
N TYR A 19 -19.39 -42.55 -3.80
CA TYR A 19 -20.63 -41.80 -3.87
C TYR A 19 -20.46 -40.48 -4.64
N LEU A 20 -19.39 -39.73 -4.38
CA LEU A 20 -19.06 -38.49 -5.09
C LEU A 20 -18.85 -38.74 -6.59
N HIS A 21 -18.14 -39.82 -6.96
CA HIS A 21 -17.99 -40.22 -8.36
C HIS A 21 -19.33 -40.56 -9.03
N LYS A 22 -20.21 -41.28 -8.31
CA LYS A 22 -21.57 -41.54 -8.81
C LYS A 22 -22.37 -40.24 -9.00
N LEU A 23 -22.24 -39.29 -8.09
CA LEU A 23 -22.89 -37.99 -8.23
C LEU A 23 -22.32 -37.21 -9.41
N LYS A 24 -21.01 -37.28 -9.68
CA LYS A 24 -20.39 -36.64 -10.86
C LYS A 24 -21.02 -37.18 -12.15
N GLU A 25 -21.17 -38.49 -12.26
CA GLU A 25 -21.81 -39.13 -13.43
C GLU A 25 -23.30 -38.75 -13.55
N SER A 26 -24.00 -38.63 -12.41
CA SER A 26 -25.45 -38.40 -12.40
C SER A 26 -25.85 -36.94 -12.54
N TYR A 27 -25.03 -36.02 -12.03
CA TYR A 27 -25.39 -34.61 -11.81
C TYR A 27 -24.26 -33.61 -12.13
N GLY A 28 -23.07 -34.07 -12.50
CA GLY A 28 -21.96 -33.19 -12.92
C GLY A 28 -21.20 -32.48 -11.80
N ILE A 29 -21.36 -32.88 -10.54
CA ILE A 29 -20.61 -32.32 -9.39
C ILE A 29 -19.09 -32.46 -9.56
N ASN A 30 -18.34 -31.49 -9.07
CA ASN A 30 -16.90 -31.61 -8.92
C ASN A 30 -16.56 -32.50 -7.71
N VAL A 31 -15.88 -33.63 -7.94
CA VAL A 31 -15.51 -34.61 -6.89
C VAL A 31 -14.47 -34.05 -5.90
N CYS A 32 -13.88 -32.89 -6.20
CA CYS A 32 -12.99 -32.17 -5.28
C CYS A 32 -13.71 -31.03 -4.52
N GLY A 33 -14.99 -30.79 -4.78
CA GLY A 33 -15.78 -29.75 -4.11
C GLY A 33 -15.61 -28.33 -4.68
N GLU A 34 -14.81 -28.16 -5.74
CA GLU A 34 -14.53 -26.85 -6.37
C GLU A 34 -15.80 -26.14 -6.88
N GLY A 35 -16.88 -26.87 -7.17
CA GLY A 35 -18.15 -26.31 -7.61
C GLY A 35 -19.03 -25.76 -6.48
N GLY A 36 -18.53 -25.75 -5.23
CA GLY A 36 -19.24 -25.25 -4.05
C GLY A 36 -20.27 -26.22 -3.49
N GLU A 37 -20.27 -27.49 -3.94
CA GLU A 37 -21.26 -28.48 -3.52
C GLU A 37 -21.04 -28.99 -2.09
N TYR A 38 -19.79 -28.97 -1.63
CA TYR A 38 -19.40 -29.23 -0.26
C TYR A 38 -18.03 -28.63 0.04
N GLU A 39 -17.77 -28.40 1.32
CA GLU A 39 -16.47 -27.97 1.84
C GLU A 39 -15.87 -29.06 2.72
N THR A 40 -14.55 -29.00 2.92
CA THR A 40 -13.83 -29.98 3.74
C THR A 40 -13.08 -29.32 4.88
N LEU A 41 -12.99 -30.03 6.01
CA LEU A 41 -12.17 -29.62 7.15
C LEU A 41 -10.96 -30.56 7.22
N THR A 42 -9.77 -30.03 6.93
CA THR A 42 -8.53 -30.82 6.98
C THR A 42 -8.08 -30.98 8.43
N LEU A 43 -8.36 -32.13 9.03
CA LEU A 43 -7.94 -32.47 10.40
C LEU A 43 -6.51 -33.02 10.45
N ASP A 44 -6.09 -33.68 9.38
CA ASP A 44 -4.73 -34.21 9.24
C ASP A 44 -4.26 -34.19 7.79
N CYS A 45 -3.00 -33.84 7.57
CA CYS A 45 -2.33 -33.95 6.26
C CYS A 45 -0.81 -34.12 6.43
N PRO A 46 -0.08 -34.51 5.37
CA PRO A 46 1.38 -34.65 5.42
C PRO A 46 2.15 -33.38 5.81
N LEU A 47 1.55 -32.19 5.63
CA LEU A 47 2.16 -30.92 6.05
C LEU A 47 2.11 -30.71 7.58
N PHE A 48 1.18 -31.39 8.27
CA PHE A 48 1.07 -31.31 9.72
C PHE A 48 2.09 -32.25 10.35
N ILE A 49 3.33 -31.78 10.50
CA ILE A 49 4.47 -32.64 10.91
C ILE A 49 4.43 -33.03 12.40
N ASN A 50 3.94 -32.16 13.28
CA ASN A 50 4.08 -32.36 14.72
C ASN A 50 2.86 -33.04 15.37
N ALA A 51 1.67 -32.67 14.92
CA ALA A 51 0.43 -33.13 15.52
C ALA A 51 -0.71 -33.08 14.50
N ARG A 52 -1.72 -33.91 14.69
CA ARG A 52 -3.00 -33.84 13.98
C ARG A 52 -4.06 -33.18 14.85
N ILE A 53 -5.06 -32.57 14.24
CA ILE A 53 -6.21 -32.00 14.93
C ILE A 53 -7.23 -33.11 15.15
N VAL A 54 -7.66 -33.30 16.40
CA VAL A 54 -8.72 -34.25 16.75
C VAL A 54 -9.92 -33.47 17.28
N LEU A 55 -11.07 -33.61 16.64
CA LEU A 55 -12.31 -33.01 17.11
C LEU A 55 -12.88 -33.82 18.28
N ASP A 56 -12.85 -33.24 19.48
CA ASP A 56 -13.43 -33.86 20.69
C ASP A 56 -14.96 -33.76 20.69
N LYS A 57 -15.46 -32.62 20.24
CA LYS A 57 -16.88 -32.33 20.20
C LYS A 57 -17.18 -31.43 19.02
N TYR A 58 -18.23 -31.74 18.29
CA TYR A 58 -18.78 -30.90 17.24
C TYR A 58 -20.29 -31.04 17.22
N GLN A 59 -20.96 -30.10 16.56
CA GLN A 59 -22.38 -30.17 16.29
C GLN A 59 -22.63 -29.98 14.80
N VAL A 60 -23.70 -30.59 14.30
CA VAL A 60 -24.21 -30.33 12.95
C VAL A 60 -25.27 -29.25 13.06
N VAL A 61 -25.01 -28.10 12.45
CA VAL A 61 -25.96 -26.99 12.36
C VAL A 61 -26.64 -27.05 11.00
N MET A 62 -27.93 -27.35 10.97
CA MET A 62 -28.71 -27.29 9.74
C MET A 62 -29.00 -25.83 9.40
N HIS A 63 -28.40 -25.35 8.31
CA HIS A 63 -28.61 -23.99 7.81
C HIS A 63 -29.86 -23.90 6.93
N SER A 64 -30.16 -24.96 6.17
CA SER A 64 -31.42 -25.13 5.44
C SER A 64 -31.85 -26.60 5.51
N SER A 65 -33.09 -26.84 5.91
CA SER A 65 -33.69 -28.18 5.95
C SER A 65 -34.61 -28.45 4.75
N ASP A 66 -34.33 -27.85 3.59
CA ASP A 66 -35.11 -28.07 2.38
C ASP A 66 -35.10 -29.56 1.98
N SER A 67 -36.27 -30.07 1.61
CA SER A 67 -36.46 -31.43 1.08
C SER A 67 -35.66 -31.73 -0.20
N ILE A 68 -35.29 -30.70 -0.96
CA ILE A 68 -34.62 -30.81 -2.26
C ILE A 68 -33.10 -30.67 -2.12
N ALA A 69 -32.65 -29.63 -1.41
CA ALA A 69 -31.24 -29.24 -1.25
C ALA A 69 -30.93 -28.82 0.21
N PRO A 70 -30.83 -29.78 1.14
CA PRO A 70 -30.51 -29.48 2.53
C PRO A 70 -29.05 -29.02 2.66
N VAL A 71 -28.83 -27.99 3.49
CA VAL A 71 -27.50 -27.43 3.78
C VAL A 71 -27.22 -27.57 5.28
N GLY A 72 -26.09 -28.17 5.62
CA GLY A 72 -25.65 -28.34 6.99
C GLY A 72 -24.16 -28.06 7.13
N VAL A 73 -23.78 -27.50 8.27
CA VAL A 73 -22.41 -27.12 8.60
C VAL A 73 -21.95 -27.91 9.81
N LEU A 74 -20.75 -28.49 9.72
CA LEU A 74 -20.10 -29.12 10.86
C LEU A 74 -19.39 -28.02 11.65
N HIS A 75 -19.81 -27.80 12.89
CA HIS A 75 -19.29 -26.76 13.76
C HIS A 75 -18.51 -27.39 14.92
N PRO A 76 -17.16 -27.36 14.89
CA PRO A 76 -16.33 -27.78 16.01
C PRO A 76 -16.65 -26.99 17.28
N LEU A 77 -16.81 -27.70 18.40
CA LEU A 77 -17.04 -27.11 19.73
C LEU A 77 -15.84 -27.28 20.66
N ALA A 78 -15.08 -28.36 20.48
CA ALA A 78 -13.83 -28.62 21.19
C ALA A 78 -12.94 -29.52 20.33
N PHE A 79 -11.63 -29.29 20.40
CA PHE A 79 -10.62 -30.10 19.73
C PHE A 79 -9.32 -30.07 20.53
N HIS A 80 -8.48 -31.07 20.31
CA HIS A 80 -7.13 -31.12 20.82
C HIS A 80 -6.14 -31.47 19.71
N LEU A 81 -4.85 -31.29 20.01
CA LEU A 81 -3.77 -31.73 19.15
C LEU A 81 -3.24 -33.06 19.65
N GLU A 82 -3.21 -34.06 18.78
CA GLU A 82 -2.60 -35.35 19.06
C GLU A 82 -1.25 -35.43 18.33
N ASN A 83 -0.17 -35.55 19.09
CA ASN A 83 1.17 -35.62 18.53
C ASN A 83 1.30 -36.83 17.61
N LYS A 84 1.88 -36.62 16.43
CA LYS A 84 2.23 -37.71 15.53
C LYS A 84 3.47 -38.41 16.09
N ALA A 85 3.49 -39.74 16.05
CA ALA A 85 4.66 -40.49 16.47
C ALA A 85 5.83 -40.16 15.53
N ASP A 86 7.03 -39.97 16.10
CA ASP A 86 8.26 -39.84 15.32
C ASP A 86 8.46 -41.12 14.49
N ASP A 87 8.44 -40.99 13.17
CA ASP A 87 8.57 -42.09 12.19
C ASP A 87 9.98 -42.72 12.15
N HIS A 88 10.71 -42.63 13.27
CA HIS A 88 12.06 -43.16 13.43
C HIS A 88 12.11 -44.60 13.98
N SER A 89 10.98 -45.24 14.29
CA SER A 89 10.96 -46.54 14.99
C SER A 89 10.50 -47.76 14.18
N LEU A 90 10.15 -47.64 12.89
CA LEU A 90 9.76 -48.79 12.05
C LEU A 90 10.76 -49.05 10.93
N LYS A 91 11.97 -49.49 11.30
CA LYS A 91 12.89 -50.20 10.40
C LYS A 91 12.98 -51.66 10.80
N THR A 92 12.03 -52.48 10.35
CA THR A 92 12.25 -53.92 10.20
C THR A 92 11.57 -54.43 8.94
N GLN A 93 12.27 -55.33 8.26
CA GLN A 93 12.10 -55.77 6.86
C GLN A 93 10.72 -56.37 6.55
N ASP A 94 10.05 -55.90 5.51
CA ASP A 94 9.93 -56.65 4.25
C ASP A 94 9.29 -55.80 3.13
N LYS A 95 9.78 -56.02 1.90
CA LYS A 95 9.45 -55.29 0.69
C LYS A 95 7.98 -55.45 0.30
N ILE A 96 7.27 -54.34 0.08
CA ILE A 96 6.32 -54.12 -1.04
C ILE A 96 6.15 -52.59 -1.22
N HIS A 97 6.52 -52.14 -2.42
CA HIS A 97 6.18 -50.90 -3.13
C HIS A 97 6.27 -49.52 -2.44
N GLU A 98 7.31 -48.78 -2.83
CA GLU A 98 7.21 -47.41 -3.39
C GLU A 98 6.09 -46.53 -2.80
N ILE A 99 6.38 -45.87 -1.66
CA ILE A 99 5.99 -44.51 -1.20
C ILE A 99 6.64 -44.34 0.18
N SER A 100 7.94 -44.59 0.29
CA SER A 100 8.68 -44.36 1.54
C SER A 100 9.93 -43.56 1.21
N MET A 101 10.04 -42.39 1.85
CA MET A 101 11.13 -41.42 1.74
C MET A 101 11.09 -40.41 0.58
N GLN A 102 9.95 -39.77 0.30
CA GLN A 102 10.00 -38.42 -0.25
C GLN A 102 10.21 -37.42 0.90
N LYS A 103 11.34 -36.71 0.80
CA LYS A 103 11.81 -35.66 1.71
C LYS A 103 10.70 -34.72 2.17
N LEU A 104 10.70 -34.54 3.49
CA LEU A 104 10.34 -33.34 4.24
C LEU A 104 10.44 -32.03 3.42
N GLY A 105 9.37 -31.23 3.38
CA GLY A 105 9.44 -29.81 3.02
C GLY A 105 9.22 -29.42 1.56
N SER A 106 8.83 -30.35 0.67
CA SER A 106 8.43 -29.95 -0.68
C SER A 106 7.05 -29.30 -0.65
N VAL A 107 7.00 -27.97 -0.48
CA VAL A 107 6.04 -27.20 -1.27
C VAL A 107 6.36 -27.59 -2.70
N PHE A 108 5.48 -28.35 -3.32
CA PHE A 108 5.52 -28.44 -4.77
C PHE A 108 5.16 -27.04 -5.22
N GLU A 109 6.15 -26.29 -5.69
CA GLU A 109 5.86 -25.27 -6.68
C GLU A 109 5.11 -26.04 -7.76
N VAL A 110 3.80 -25.85 -7.84
CA VAL A 110 3.10 -26.16 -9.06
C VAL A 110 3.76 -25.20 -10.02
N HIS A 111 4.76 -25.68 -10.75
CA HIS A 111 5.10 -25.06 -12.01
C HIS A 111 3.77 -25.08 -12.74
N ASP A 112 3.08 -23.95 -12.78
CA ASP A 112 2.14 -23.71 -13.85
C ASP A 112 2.90 -24.18 -15.07
N GLY A 113 2.39 -25.23 -15.71
CA GLY A 113 2.85 -25.58 -17.02
C GLY A 113 2.58 -24.34 -17.84
N LEU A 114 3.58 -23.46 -17.90
CA LEU A 114 3.61 -22.30 -18.76
C LEU A 114 3.86 -22.86 -20.16
N GLU A 115 2.93 -23.71 -20.64
CA GLU A 115 2.34 -23.34 -21.90
C GLU A 115 1.88 -21.92 -21.66
N SER A 116 2.66 -20.98 -22.18
CA SER A 116 2.22 -19.62 -22.39
C SER A 116 0.93 -19.74 -23.19
N PHE A 117 -0.19 -19.92 -22.49
CA PHE A 117 -1.43 -19.36 -22.94
C PHE A 117 -1.10 -17.88 -22.94
N GLU A 118 -0.65 -17.41 -24.11
CA GLU A 118 -1.04 -16.10 -24.58
C GLU A 118 -2.56 -16.10 -24.44
N ALA A 119 -3.02 -15.73 -23.23
CA ALA A 119 -4.33 -15.19 -23.07
C ALA A 119 -4.27 -13.97 -23.97
N ILE A 120 -4.70 -14.15 -25.21
CA ILE A 120 -5.10 -13.07 -26.08
C ILE A 120 -6.21 -12.43 -25.25
N CYS A 121 -5.84 -11.42 -24.46
CA CYS A 121 -6.77 -10.46 -23.93
C CYS A 121 -7.41 -9.85 -25.17
N LYS A 122 -8.51 -10.46 -25.62
CA LYS A 122 -9.40 -9.81 -26.55
C LYS A 122 -9.72 -8.49 -25.87
N PRO A 123 -9.57 -7.35 -26.55
CA PRO A 123 -10.05 -6.09 -26.00
C PRO A 123 -11.51 -6.34 -25.66
N LEU A 124 -11.84 -6.38 -24.38
CA LEU A 124 -13.21 -6.41 -23.95
C LEU A 124 -13.74 -5.05 -24.39
N ASP A 125 -14.62 -5.06 -25.40
CA ASP A 125 -15.39 -3.92 -25.86
C ASP A 125 -16.19 -3.38 -24.66
N CYS A 126 -15.55 -2.55 -23.85
CA CYS A 126 -16.22 -1.71 -22.88
C CYS A 126 -16.67 -0.45 -23.61
N THR A 127 -17.55 -0.61 -24.60
CA THR A 127 -18.36 0.49 -25.11
C THR A 127 -19.53 0.70 -24.15
N TYR A 128 -19.20 1.21 -22.96
CA TYR A 128 -20.21 1.95 -22.21
C TYR A 128 -20.48 3.24 -22.97
N PRO A 129 -21.75 3.63 -23.19
CA PRO A 129 -22.07 4.88 -23.86
C PRO A 129 -21.33 6.01 -23.14
N ILE A 130 -20.56 6.77 -23.90
CA ILE A 130 -19.88 7.97 -23.46
C ILE A 130 -20.99 8.92 -23.00
N ASP A 131 -21.12 9.15 -21.70
CA ASP A 131 -21.80 10.37 -21.28
C ASP A 131 -20.95 11.52 -21.83
N VAL A 132 -21.54 12.25 -22.77
CA VAL A 132 -20.94 13.34 -23.58
C VAL A 132 -20.69 14.58 -22.72
N VAL A 133 -20.46 14.41 -21.42
CA VAL A 133 -20.09 15.48 -20.52
C VAL A 133 -18.58 15.56 -20.51
N GLU A 134 -18.06 16.61 -21.14
CA GLU A 134 -16.64 16.91 -21.15
C GLU A 134 -16.23 17.39 -19.74
N HIS A 135 -15.85 16.44 -18.89
CA HIS A 135 -15.35 16.75 -17.55
C HIS A 135 -13.94 17.33 -17.61
N LYS A 136 -13.66 18.31 -16.75
CA LYS A 136 -12.31 18.83 -16.55
C LYS A 136 -11.54 17.93 -15.58
N PHE A 137 -10.40 17.42 -16.06
CA PHE A 137 -9.51 16.57 -15.28
C PHE A 137 -8.22 17.30 -14.99
N ASN A 138 -7.67 17.06 -13.80
CA ASN A 138 -6.29 17.38 -13.50
C ASN A 138 -5.49 16.08 -13.48
N ILE A 139 -4.47 16.04 -14.34
CA ILE A 139 -3.56 14.90 -14.47
C ILE A 139 -2.14 15.42 -14.27
N SER A 140 -1.42 14.74 -13.40
CA SER A 140 0.01 14.90 -13.18
C SER A 140 0.69 13.57 -13.50
N ARG A 141 1.90 13.66 -14.05
CA ARG A 141 2.71 12.50 -14.44
C ARG A 141 4.19 12.72 -14.15
N THR A 142 4.75 11.86 -13.32
CA THR A 142 6.21 11.65 -13.25
C THR A 142 6.62 10.67 -14.34
N ASN A 143 7.83 10.76 -14.86
CA ASN A 143 8.32 9.78 -15.82
C ASN A 143 9.74 9.38 -15.44
N ASN A 144 9.88 8.19 -14.88
CA ASN A 144 11.15 7.52 -14.68
C ASN A 144 11.29 6.43 -15.77
N MET A 145 12.52 6.10 -16.15
CA MET A 145 12.84 5.04 -17.11
C MET A 145 11.94 3.79 -17.02
N ASN A 146 11.67 3.29 -15.80
CA ASN A 146 10.92 2.04 -15.60
C ASN A 146 9.53 2.19 -14.94
N THR A 147 9.19 3.37 -14.43
CA THR A 147 7.91 3.59 -13.77
C THR A 147 7.38 5.00 -14.02
N PHE A 148 6.08 5.17 -13.92
CA PHE A 148 5.46 6.49 -13.85
C PHE A 148 4.34 6.50 -12.80
N SER A 149 4.18 7.62 -12.12
CA SER A 149 2.99 7.88 -11.31
C SER A 149 2.02 8.74 -12.11
N MET A 150 0.72 8.45 -11.97
CA MET A 150 -0.35 9.25 -12.56
C MET A 150 -1.42 9.50 -11.50
N CYS A 151 -1.71 10.76 -11.24
CA CYS A 151 -2.85 11.18 -10.41
C CYS A 151 -3.99 11.68 -11.29
N CYS A 152 -5.23 11.39 -10.90
CA CYS A 152 -6.43 11.84 -11.57
C CYS A 152 -7.51 12.21 -10.55
N TRP A 153 -8.11 13.39 -10.74
CA TRP A 153 -9.29 13.86 -10.02
C TRP A 153 -10.13 14.81 -10.90
N LEU A 154 -11.39 15.02 -10.55
CA LEU A 154 -12.34 15.85 -11.30
C LEU A 154 -12.42 17.27 -10.73
N GLN A 155 -12.29 18.28 -11.59
CA GLN A 155 -12.49 19.67 -11.18
C GLN A 155 -13.97 20.01 -10.94
N ASP A 156 -14.88 19.36 -11.68
CA ASP A 156 -16.32 19.54 -11.58
C ASP A 156 -16.94 18.24 -11.05
N SER A 157 -17.25 18.19 -9.74
CA SER A 157 -17.82 17.00 -9.08
C SER A 157 -19.24 16.70 -9.58
N CYS A 158 -19.50 15.44 -9.89
CA CYS A 158 -20.85 14.88 -9.94
C CYS A 158 -21.26 14.64 -8.49
N ASN A 159 -22.43 15.13 -8.05
CA ASN A 159 -22.83 15.18 -6.63
C ASN A 159 -22.68 13.89 -5.78
N ASP A 160 -22.33 12.74 -6.37
CA ASP A 160 -22.14 11.45 -5.74
C ASP A 160 -20.71 10.86 -5.92
N LEU A 161 -20.22 10.19 -4.87
CA LEU A 161 -18.86 9.63 -4.81
C LEU A 161 -18.67 8.49 -5.83
N GLN A 162 -19.66 7.62 -5.98
CA GLN A 162 -19.54 6.46 -6.85
C GLN A 162 -19.44 6.88 -8.31
N GLU A 163 -20.16 7.92 -8.74
CA GLU A 163 -20.02 8.44 -10.10
C GLU A 163 -18.68 9.17 -10.31
N ASP A 164 -18.25 10.01 -9.37
CA ASP A 164 -16.93 10.66 -9.43
C ASP A 164 -15.81 9.62 -9.56
N LEU A 165 -15.82 8.59 -8.71
CA LEU A 165 -14.81 7.52 -8.72
C LEU A 165 -14.84 6.70 -10.01
N LYS A 166 -16.03 6.38 -10.52
CA LYS A 166 -16.20 5.64 -11.79
C LYS A 166 -15.63 6.41 -12.97
N ILE A 167 -15.90 7.72 -13.06
CA ILE A 167 -15.36 8.58 -14.12
C ILE A 167 -13.83 8.66 -14.02
N ILE A 168 -13.29 8.84 -12.81
CA ILE A 168 -11.85 8.90 -12.57
C ILE A 168 -11.15 7.60 -12.96
N LEU A 169 -11.65 6.44 -12.49
CA LEU A 169 -11.06 5.14 -12.82
C LEU A 169 -11.13 4.86 -14.33
N ARG A 170 -12.23 5.24 -14.99
CA ARG A 170 -12.33 5.12 -16.45
C ARG A 170 -11.35 6.03 -17.18
N LYS A 171 -11.13 7.25 -16.69
CA LYS A 171 -10.12 8.16 -17.26
C LYS A 171 -8.73 7.58 -17.12
N ILE A 172 -8.38 7.05 -15.95
CA ILE A 172 -7.10 6.36 -15.71
C ILE A 172 -6.93 5.19 -16.69
N GLU A 173 -7.93 4.34 -16.83
CA GLU A 173 -7.90 3.21 -17.78
C GLU A 173 -7.66 3.67 -19.23
N LEU A 174 -8.32 4.75 -19.67
CA LEU A 174 -8.10 5.32 -21.00
C LEU A 174 -6.69 5.90 -21.17
N GLN A 175 -6.13 6.51 -20.12
CA GLN A 175 -4.76 7.01 -20.16
C GLN A 175 -3.74 5.86 -20.20
N LEU A 176 -3.92 4.81 -19.39
CA LEU A 176 -3.08 3.61 -19.44
C LEU A 176 -3.08 3.02 -20.86
N ALA A 177 -4.26 2.83 -21.44
CA ALA A 177 -4.40 2.30 -22.80
C ALA A 177 -3.75 3.19 -23.86
N ALA A 178 -3.74 4.51 -23.69
CA ALA A 178 -3.07 5.44 -24.62
C ALA A 178 -1.54 5.31 -24.62
N PHE A 179 -0.96 4.69 -23.58
CA PHE A 179 0.46 4.37 -23.47
C PHE A 179 0.74 2.87 -23.59
N ASP A 180 -0.19 2.09 -24.15
CA ASP A 180 -0.10 0.64 -24.30
C ASP A 180 0.05 -0.13 -22.96
N PHE A 181 -0.47 0.43 -21.87
CA PHE A 181 -0.52 -0.20 -20.54
C PHE A 181 -1.96 -0.55 -20.14
N GLY A 182 -2.09 -1.47 -19.19
CA GLY A 182 -3.36 -1.83 -18.56
C GLY A 182 -3.28 -1.87 -17.03
N TRP A 183 -4.37 -2.27 -16.38
CA TRP A 183 -4.42 -2.39 -14.92
C TRP A 183 -3.40 -3.40 -14.38
N GLU A 184 -3.01 -4.38 -15.21
CA GLU A 184 -1.97 -5.34 -14.87
C GLU A 184 -0.59 -4.71 -14.64
N ASN A 185 -0.33 -3.51 -15.17
CA ASN A 185 0.92 -2.76 -14.98
C ASN A 185 0.92 -1.95 -13.69
N VAL A 186 -0.23 -1.76 -13.04
CA VAL A 186 -0.33 -0.97 -11.82
C VAL A 186 0.30 -1.72 -10.65
N LEU A 187 1.19 -1.04 -9.93
CA LEU A 187 1.93 -1.53 -8.76
C LEU A 187 1.23 -1.14 -7.46
N TYR A 188 0.81 0.12 -7.38
CA TYR A 188 0.24 0.72 -6.16
C TYR A 188 -0.89 1.68 -6.50
N ILE A 189 -1.90 1.75 -5.63
CA ILE A 189 -2.99 2.72 -5.71
C ILE A 189 -3.16 3.49 -4.39
N HIS A 190 -3.08 4.81 -4.47
CA HIS A 190 -3.65 5.69 -3.44
C HIS A 190 -5.09 6.03 -3.84
N LEU A 191 -6.06 5.58 -3.05
CA LEU A 191 -7.47 5.91 -3.22
C LEU A 191 -7.90 6.82 -2.07
N TYR A 192 -8.13 8.09 -2.35
CA TYR A 192 -8.67 9.02 -1.36
C TYR A 192 -10.14 9.33 -1.65
N ILE A 193 -10.94 9.33 -0.59
CA ILE A 193 -12.37 9.63 -0.63
C ILE A 193 -12.67 10.77 0.35
N ASP A 194 -13.75 11.50 0.11
CA ASP A 194 -14.16 12.64 0.96
C ASP A 194 -14.88 12.22 2.24
N ASP A 195 -15.45 11.02 2.27
CA ASP A 195 -16.22 10.49 3.42
C ASP A 195 -16.05 8.97 3.56
N MET A 196 -15.42 8.53 4.67
CA MET A 196 -15.18 7.12 4.97
C MET A 196 -16.46 6.33 5.26
N ASN A 197 -17.59 6.98 5.54
CA ASN A 197 -18.88 6.29 5.64
C ASN A 197 -19.31 5.69 4.29
N LYS A 198 -18.78 6.22 3.18
CA LYS A 198 -19.04 5.71 1.81
C LYS A 198 -17.99 4.72 1.32
N PHE A 199 -17.14 4.20 2.21
CA PHE A 199 -16.10 3.22 1.86
C PHE A 199 -16.67 2.00 1.10
N SER A 200 -17.83 1.49 1.50
CA SER A 200 -18.48 0.37 0.82
C SER A 200 -18.85 0.68 -0.63
N GLU A 201 -19.41 1.87 -0.90
CA GLU A 201 -19.77 2.34 -2.24
C GLU A 201 -18.54 2.55 -3.11
N ALA A 202 -17.48 3.14 -2.53
CA ALA A 202 -16.18 3.31 -3.20
C ALA A 202 -15.58 1.94 -3.57
N ASN A 203 -15.61 0.97 -2.66
CA ASN A 203 -15.08 -0.36 -2.90
C ASN A 203 -15.91 -1.11 -3.97
N GLU A 204 -17.23 -1.05 -3.92
CA GLU A 204 -18.11 -1.65 -4.94
C GLU A 204 -17.83 -1.09 -6.35
N THR A 205 -17.49 0.20 -6.42
CA THR A 205 -17.11 0.84 -7.69
C THR A 205 -15.72 0.39 -8.14
N TYR A 206 -14.75 0.40 -7.22
CA TYR A 206 -13.37 0.00 -7.47
C TYR A 206 -13.25 -1.44 -7.99
N VAL A 207 -13.99 -2.39 -7.42
CA VAL A 207 -13.93 -3.81 -7.82
C VAL A 207 -14.44 -4.08 -9.23
N LYS A 208 -15.17 -3.13 -9.85
CA LYS A 208 -15.62 -3.23 -11.25
C LYS A 208 -14.49 -2.96 -12.25
N PHE A 209 -13.44 -2.25 -11.81
CA PHE A 209 -12.30 -1.85 -12.66
C PHE A 209 -11.07 -2.72 -12.42
N ILE A 210 -10.74 -3.01 -11.15
CA ILE A 210 -9.60 -3.83 -10.77
C ILE A 210 -10.12 -5.23 -10.44
N THR A 211 -9.89 -6.19 -11.34
CA THR A 211 -10.30 -7.60 -11.20
C THR A 211 -9.11 -8.53 -11.45
N HIS A 212 -9.23 -9.79 -11.04
CA HIS A 212 -8.23 -10.80 -11.38
C HIS A 212 -8.04 -10.97 -12.90
N GLU A 213 -9.13 -10.88 -13.68
CA GLU A 213 -9.08 -10.98 -15.14
C GLU A 213 -8.29 -9.82 -15.77
N ARG A 214 -8.43 -8.61 -15.21
CA ARG A 214 -7.71 -7.41 -15.68
C ARG A 214 -6.31 -7.28 -15.08
N CYS A 215 -5.98 -8.07 -14.06
CA CYS A 215 -4.70 -8.07 -13.36
C CYS A 215 -4.19 -9.51 -13.19
N PRO A 216 -3.88 -10.25 -14.28
CA PRO A 216 -3.49 -11.65 -14.21
C PRO A 216 -2.19 -11.87 -13.42
N PHE A 217 -1.31 -10.86 -13.36
CA PHE A 217 -0.06 -10.88 -12.58
C PHE A 217 -0.23 -10.39 -11.14
N GLY A 218 -1.48 -10.33 -10.65
CA GLY A 218 -1.82 -9.87 -9.31
C GLY A 218 -2.32 -8.42 -9.29
N VAL A 219 -3.31 -8.19 -8.44
CA VAL A 219 -3.91 -6.88 -8.17
C VAL A 219 -2.93 -5.97 -7.42
N PRO A 220 -2.94 -4.65 -7.65
CA PRO A 220 -2.02 -3.72 -7.00
C PRO A 220 -2.25 -3.64 -5.49
N SER A 221 -1.20 -3.24 -4.77
CA SER A 221 -1.32 -2.87 -3.36
C SER A 221 -1.98 -1.49 -3.23
N ARG A 222 -2.63 -1.21 -2.10
CA ARG A 222 -3.52 -0.04 -1.97
C ARG A 222 -3.56 0.55 -0.57
N SER A 223 -3.69 1.87 -0.47
CA SER A 223 -4.24 2.55 0.73
C SER A 223 -5.54 3.25 0.38
N THR A 224 -6.51 3.21 1.30
CA THR A 224 -7.77 3.94 1.17
C THR A 224 -8.03 4.77 2.40
N VAL A 225 -8.02 6.10 2.25
CA VAL A 225 -8.01 7.04 3.38
C VAL A 225 -8.96 8.19 3.11
N GLU A 226 -9.66 8.68 4.14
CA GLU A 226 -10.47 9.89 4.01
C GLU A 226 -9.54 11.10 3.92
N MET A 227 -9.78 11.99 2.97
CA MET A 227 -9.05 13.25 2.84
C MET A 227 -10.05 14.42 2.77
N PRO A 228 -9.68 15.62 3.25
CA PRO A 228 -10.52 16.82 3.16
C PRO A 228 -10.54 17.39 1.73
N LEU A 229 -10.95 16.57 0.76
CA LEU A 229 -10.88 16.86 -0.68
C LEU A 229 -11.68 18.12 -1.04
N LEU A 230 -12.93 18.20 -0.58
CA LEU A 230 -13.84 19.30 -0.91
C LEU A 230 -13.39 20.66 -0.35
N GLU A 231 -12.55 20.67 0.69
CA GLU A 231 -12.03 21.91 1.29
C GLU A 231 -10.95 22.61 0.43
N MET A 232 -10.41 21.91 -0.57
CA MET A 232 -9.45 22.43 -1.55
C MET A 232 -9.96 22.32 -3.00
N ASP A 233 -11.27 22.30 -3.19
CA ASP A 233 -11.95 22.25 -4.49
C ASP A 233 -11.67 20.97 -5.31
N PHE A 234 -11.34 19.85 -4.64
CA PHE A 234 -11.27 18.54 -5.29
C PHE A 234 -12.68 17.91 -5.41
N SER A 235 -12.84 16.96 -6.33
CA SER A 235 -13.97 16.03 -6.35
C SER A 235 -13.99 15.09 -5.14
N ARG A 236 -15.09 14.33 -5.00
CA ARG A 236 -15.28 13.40 -3.86
C ARG A 236 -14.31 12.23 -3.86
N ALA A 237 -13.68 11.93 -4.99
CA ALA A 237 -12.64 10.94 -5.13
C ALA A 237 -11.37 11.55 -5.74
N TYR A 238 -10.24 10.99 -5.33
CA TYR A 238 -8.91 11.27 -5.85
C TYR A 238 -8.16 9.94 -5.97
N VAL A 239 -7.57 9.66 -7.12
CA VAL A 239 -6.84 8.40 -7.34
C VAL A 239 -5.47 8.69 -7.91
N GLU A 240 -4.44 8.13 -7.27
CA GLU A 240 -3.09 8.07 -7.82
C GLU A 240 -2.69 6.61 -8.04
N VAL A 241 -2.13 6.32 -9.21
CA VAL A 241 -1.60 5.00 -9.58
C VAL A 241 -0.10 5.09 -9.84
N LEU A 242 0.67 4.15 -9.29
CA LEU A 242 2.05 3.91 -9.69
C LEU A 242 2.06 2.75 -10.69
N VAL A 243 2.70 2.95 -11.84
CA VAL A 243 2.63 2.04 -12.99
C VAL A 243 4.04 1.63 -13.40
N ALA A 244 4.25 0.33 -13.61
CA ALA A 244 5.47 -0.19 -14.22
C ALA A 244 5.37 -0.14 -15.74
N ASN A 245 6.47 0.22 -16.40
CA ASN A 245 6.58 0.14 -17.86
C ASN A 245 6.76 -1.31 -18.37
N ASN A 246 6.88 -2.27 -17.45
CA ASN A 246 7.10 -3.68 -17.72
C ASN A 246 6.08 -4.54 -16.93
N LYS A 247 6.13 -5.86 -17.11
CA LYS A 247 5.23 -6.81 -16.43
C LYS A 247 5.90 -7.51 -15.23
N GLY A 248 7.11 -7.08 -14.85
CA GLY A 248 7.95 -7.74 -13.85
C GLY A 248 7.58 -7.36 -12.42
N LYS A 249 6.43 -7.83 -11.91
CA LYS A 249 6.03 -7.60 -10.51
C LYS A 249 5.76 -8.91 -9.77
N LYS A 250 6.05 -8.95 -8.47
CA LYS A 250 5.68 -10.04 -7.56
C LYS A 250 4.66 -9.51 -6.57
N VAL A 251 3.54 -10.22 -6.40
CA VAL A 251 2.42 -9.75 -5.59
C VAL A 251 2.13 -10.75 -4.47
N LEU A 252 2.02 -10.26 -3.23
CA LEU A 252 1.50 -11.05 -2.11
C LEU A 252 0.03 -10.70 -1.87
N HIS A 253 -0.86 -11.66 -2.11
CA HIS A 253 -2.30 -11.50 -1.92
C HIS A 253 -2.82 -12.59 -0.97
N VAL A 254 -3.02 -12.24 0.30
CA VAL A 254 -3.64 -13.11 1.31
C VAL A 254 -5.15 -13.03 1.13
N GLN A 255 -5.75 -14.10 0.62
CA GLN A 255 -7.18 -14.16 0.25
C GLN A 255 -8.04 -14.88 1.29
N SER A 256 -7.44 -15.56 2.26
CA SER A 256 -8.14 -16.31 3.29
C SER A 256 -7.80 -15.80 4.69
N ILE A 257 -8.73 -15.93 5.63
CA ILE A 257 -8.47 -15.70 7.05
C ILE A 257 -7.31 -16.61 7.49
N SER A 258 -6.35 -16.04 8.23
CA SER A 258 -5.13 -16.74 8.63
C SER A 258 -4.70 -16.32 10.04
N SER A 259 -3.73 -17.01 10.61
CA SER A 259 -3.13 -16.66 11.90
C SER A 259 -1.96 -15.69 11.80
N TRP A 260 -1.49 -15.36 10.59
CA TRP A 260 -0.21 -14.68 10.38
C TRP A 260 -0.36 -13.28 9.76
N ALA A 261 -1.33 -13.06 8.87
CA ALA A 261 -1.62 -11.74 8.30
C ALA A 261 -3.12 -11.55 7.96
N PRO A 262 -3.63 -10.31 8.05
CA PRO A 262 -5.02 -10.01 7.69
C PRO A 262 -5.32 -10.31 6.22
N SER A 263 -6.49 -10.88 5.97
CA SER A 263 -6.98 -11.14 4.60
C SER A 263 -7.38 -9.84 3.89
N CYS A 264 -7.10 -9.76 2.58
CA CYS A 264 -7.62 -8.69 1.72
C CYS A 264 -9.09 -8.96 1.41
N ILE A 265 -9.98 -8.10 1.93
CA ILE A 265 -11.41 -8.15 1.59
C ILE A 265 -11.65 -7.20 0.41
N GLY A 266 -11.20 -7.61 -0.78
CA GLY A 266 -11.33 -6.86 -2.03
C GLY A 266 -10.12 -7.03 -2.97
N PRO A 267 -10.21 -6.58 -4.23
CA PRO A 267 -9.16 -6.74 -5.25
C PRO A 267 -8.02 -5.74 -5.05
N TYR A 268 -7.30 -5.91 -3.95
CA TYR A 268 -6.01 -5.30 -3.68
C TYR A 268 -5.09 -6.34 -3.01
N SER A 269 -3.79 -6.12 -3.05
CA SER A 269 -2.80 -7.00 -2.43
C SER A 269 -2.15 -6.37 -1.22
N GLN A 270 -1.60 -7.18 -0.31
CA GLN A 270 -0.87 -6.69 0.85
C GLN A 270 0.42 -6.00 0.44
N ALA A 271 1.08 -6.50 -0.61
CA ALA A 271 2.29 -5.90 -1.12
C ALA A 271 2.55 -6.24 -2.59
N THR A 272 3.25 -5.34 -3.28
CA THR A 272 3.74 -5.50 -4.64
C THR A 272 5.23 -5.14 -4.69
N LEU A 273 6.06 -6.10 -5.09
CA LEU A 273 7.50 -5.93 -5.30
C LEU A 273 7.78 -5.72 -6.79
N HIS A 274 8.51 -4.65 -7.10
CA HIS A 274 9.00 -4.32 -8.44
C HIS A 274 10.39 -3.71 -8.31
N GLU A 275 11.37 -4.23 -9.05
CA GLU A 275 12.74 -3.68 -9.14
C GLU A 275 13.36 -3.31 -7.79
N GLY A 276 13.31 -4.24 -6.83
CA GLY A 276 13.86 -4.05 -5.47
C GLY A 276 13.05 -3.16 -4.53
N ILE A 277 11.92 -2.58 -4.96
CA ILE A 277 11.04 -1.79 -4.08
C ILE A 277 9.76 -2.57 -3.76
N LEU A 278 9.54 -2.82 -2.48
CA LEU A 278 8.31 -3.44 -1.97
C LEU A 278 7.33 -2.34 -1.53
N HIS A 279 6.30 -2.13 -2.35
CA HIS A 279 5.18 -1.26 -2.02
C HIS A 279 4.15 -2.04 -1.19
N MET A 280 3.99 -1.70 0.09
CA MET A 280 3.00 -2.34 0.95
C MET A 280 1.71 -1.52 1.01
N ALA A 281 0.57 -2.21 1.00
CA ALA A 281 -0.73 -1.63 1.28
C ALA A 281 -0.79 -1.06 2.70
N GLY A 282 -1.76 -0.17 2.92
CA GLY A 282 -2.11 0.32 4.25
C GLY A 282 -2.44 -0.82 5.22
N GLN A 283 -1.67 -0.93 6.30
CA GLN A 283 -1.86 -1.93 7.34
C GLN A 283 -2.62 -1.30 8.51
N LEU A 284 -3.81 -1.84 8.77
CA LEU A 284 -4.58 -1.55 9.97
C LEU A 284 -4.17 -2.49 11.11
N GLY A 285 -4.47 -2.08 12.34
CA GLY A 285 -4.30 -2.87 13.57
C GLY A 285 -5.31 -4.01 13.71
N LEU A 286 -5.49 -4.81 12.65
CA LEU A 286 -6.41 -5.95 12.64
C LEU A 286 -5.76 -7.17 13.25
N ASP A 287 -6.51 -7.88 14.08
CA ASP A 287 -6.19 -9.24 14.49
C ASP A 287 -6.46 -10.21 13.32
N PRO A 288 -5.44 -10.89 12.75
CA PRO A 288 -5.60 -11.68 11.52
C PRO A 288 -6.70 -12.77 11.55
N PRO A 289 -6.85 -13.56 12.62
CA PRO A 289 -7.89 -14.58 12.70
C PRO A 289 -9.30 -14.02 12.75
N THR A 290 -9.51 -12.87 13.41
CA THR A 290 -10.85 -12.31 13.63
C THR A 290 -11.21 -11.18 12.68
N MET A 291 -10.24 -10.58 11.99
CA MET A 291 -10.41 -9.41 11.11
C MET A 291 -11.05 -8.19 11.82
N ASN A 292 -10.95 -8.15 13.15
CA ASN A 292 -11.40 -7.04 14.00
C ASN A 292 -10.21 -6.16 14.39
N LEU A 293 -10.45 -4.86 14.59
CA LEU A 293 -9.44 -3.97 15.17
C LEU A 293 -9.13 -4.41 16.60
N CYS A 294 -7.85 -4.41 16.96
CA CYS A 294 -7.43 -4.71 18.32
C CYS A 294 -7.96 -3.65 19.30
N SER A 295 -8.60 -4.10 20.37
CA SER A 295 -9.08 -3.21 21.43
C SER A 295 -7.91 -2.69 22.28
N GLY A 296 -8.02 -1.44 22.75
CA GLY A 296 -6.98 -0.80 23.57
C GLY A 296 -6.48 0.55 23.06
N GLY A 297 -7.06 1.05 21.96
CA GLY A 297 -6.81 2.40 21.45
C GLY A 297 -5.62 2.50 20.49
N PRO A 298 -5.23 3.74 20.11
CA PRO A 298 -4.31 4.00 19.00
C PRO A 298 -2.97 3.27 19.11
N GLY A 299 -2.38 3.21 20.31
CA GLY A 299 -1.09 2.57 20.48
C GLY A 299 -1.12 1.04 20.30
N VAL A 300 -2.25 0.38 20.61
CA VAL A 300 -2.41 -1.07 20.39
C VAL A 300 -2.67 -1.36 18.91
N GLU A 301 -3.49 -0.54 18.27
CA GLU A 301 -3.72 -0.64 16.82
C GLU A 301 -2.41 -0.44 16.04
N LEU A 302 -1.57 0.53 16.43
CA LEU A 302 -0.25 0.74 15.84
C LEU A 302 0.65 -0.49 15.98
N GLU A 303 0.73 -1.05 17.19
CA GLU A 303 1.56 -2.23 17.45
C GLU A 303 1.12 -3.40 16.58
N GLN A 304 -0.19 -3.64 16.46
CA GLN A 304 -0.70 -4.70 15.60
C GLN A 304 -0.47 -4.40 14.12
N ALA A 305 -0.62 -3.15 13.67
CA ALA A 305 -0.33 -2.76 12.29
C ALA A 305 1.14 -2.98 11.92
N LEU A 306 2.07 -2.69 12.83
CA LEU A 306 3.50 -2.99 12.66
C LEU A 306 3.79 -4.49 12.64
N LYS A 307 3.13 -5.30 13.49
CA LYS A 307 3.25 -6.76 13.45
C LYS A 307 2.72 -7.35 12.14
N ASN A 308 1.58 -6.87 11.66
CA ASN A 308 1.00 -7.26 10.37
C ASN A 308 1.96 -6.87 9.23
N SER A 309 2.52 -5.66 9.28
CA SER A 309 3.51 -5.19 8.32
C SER A 309 4.75 -6.10 8.29
N GLU A 310 5.27 -6.46 9.46
CA GLU A 310 6.44 -7.34 9.58
C GLU A 310 6.15 -8.74 9.05
N ALA A 311 4.97 -9.31 9.32
CA ALA A 311 4.58 -10.62 8.80
C ALA A 311 4.53 -10.64 7.25
N VAL A 312 4.00 -9.58 6.64
CA VAL A 312 4.01 -9.41 5.18
C VAL A 312 5.44 -9.25 4.66
N ALA A 313 6.27 -8.39 5.29
CA ALA A 313 7.66 -8.19 4.90
C ALA A 313 8.49 -9.49 4.95
N LYS A 314 8.27 -10.34 5.96
CA LYS A 314 8.95 -11.64 6.08
C LYS A 314 8.65 -12.59 4.92
N SER A 315 7.51 -12.43 4.24
CA SER A 315 7.19 -13.21 3.02
C SER A 315 8.09 -12.85 1.84
N PHE A 316 8.79 -11.71 1.91
CA PHE A 316 9.79 -11.25 0.93
C PHE A 316 11.22 -11.36 1.46
N ASN A 317 11.45 -12.12 2.54
CA ASN A 317 12.76 -12.27 3.19
C ASN A 317 13.37 -10.95 3.69
N CYS A 318 12.54 -9.95 4.01
CA CYS A 318 12.98 -8.67 4.57
C CYS A 318 12.27 -8.37 5.91
N SER A 319 12.71 -7.32 6.60
CA SER A 319 12.08 -6.82 7.83
C SER A 319 11.82 -5.33 7.73
N ILE A 320 10.68 -4.87 8.24
CA ILE A 320 10.33 -3.44 8.28
C ILE A 320 11.30 -2.65 9.16
N SER A 321 12.04 -3.31 10.06
CA SER A 321 12.97 -2.68 10.99
C SER A 321 14.36 -2.41 10.40
N THR A 322 14.70 -3.05 9.29
CA THR A 322 16.02 -2.96 8.65
C THR A 322 15.95 -2.52 7.19
N SER A 323 14.90 -2.91 6.49
CA SER A 323 14.73 -2.72 5.04
C SER A 323 13.79 -1.58 4.66
N ALA A 324 13.11 -0.95 5.63
CA ALA A 324 12.20 0.15 5.34
C ALA A 324 12.97 1.41 4.90
N ILE A 325 12.63 1.89 3.71
CA ILE A 325 13.05 3.20 3.18
C ILE A 325 12.30 4.29 3.93
N GLY A 326 10.98 4.11 4.10
CA GLY A 326 10.17 5.02 4.86
C GLY A 326 8.79 4.47 5.23
N PHE A 327 8.13 5.18 6.15
CA PHE A 327 6.77 4.89 6.58
C PHE A 327 5.89 6.11 6.37
N VAL A 328 4.71 5.89 5.81
CA VAL A 328 3.59 6.84 5.91
C VAL A 328 2.64 6.30 6.98
N ILE A 329 2.39 7.11 8.00
CA ILE A 329 1.51 6.77 9.13
C ILE A 329 0.35 7.74 9.11
N TYR A 330 -0.83 7.24 8.74
CA TYR A 330 -2.05 8.01 8.78
C TYR A 330 -2.63 7.96 10.19
N CYS A 331 -2.88 9.11 10.77
CA CYS A 331 -3.46 9.29 12.10
C CYS A 331 -4.85 9.91 11.96
N SER A 332 -5.88 9.28 12.53
CA SER A 332 -7.23 9.83 12.53
C SER A 332 -7.30 11.12 13.37
N LYS A 333 -8.10 12.12 12.96
CA LYS A 333 -8.38 13.33 13.77
C LYS A 333 -9.03 13.01 15.11
N ASN A 334 -9.55 11.79 15.29
CA ASN A 334 -10.22 11.33 16.49
C ASN A 334 -9.26 10.98 17.64
N ILE A 335 -7.94 11.10 17.43
CA ILE A 335 -6.94 10.93 18.50
C ILE A 335 -6.38 12.28 18.98
N THR A 336 -6.05 12.34 20.26
CA THR A 336 -5.46 13.51 20.91
C THR A 336 -3.98 13.67 20.59
N LEU A 337 -3.43 14.85 20.90
CA LEU A 337 -1.97 15.08 20.80
C LEU A 337 -1.17 14.13 21.70
N LEU A 338 -1.66 13.82 22.90
CA LEU A 338 -1.00 12.89 23.81
C LEU A 338 -0.95 11.46 23.25
N GLU A 339 -2.01 11.02 22.58
CA GLU A 339 -2.05 9.72 21.91
C GLU A 339 -1.14 9.69 20.69
N ARG A 340 -1.01 10.79 19.93
CA ARG A 340 0.00 10.90 18.86
C ARG A 340 1.42 10.77 19.38
N LEU A 341 1.73 11.41 20.51
CA LEU A 341 3.03 11.26 21.18
C LEU A 341 3.28 9.83 21.65
N ASP A 342 2.24 9.12 22.10
CA ASP A 342 2.34 7.70 22.46
C ASP A 342 2.59 6.82 21.23
N ILE A 343 1.89 7.08 20.11
CA ILE A 343 2.10 6.40 18.83
C ILE A 343 3.58 6.48 18.41
N GLU A 344 4.14 7.69 18.33
CA GLU A 344 5.52 7.90 17.89
C GLU A 344 6.53 7.17 18.79
N LYS A 345 6.39 7.30 20.11
CA LYS A 345 7.25 6.58 21.07
C LYS A 345 7.13 5.06 20.98
N LYS A 346 5.91 4.54 20.80
CA LYS A 346 5.67 3.10 20.67
C LYS A 346 6.26 2.56 19.37
N GLN A 347 6.05 3.25 18.26
CA GLN A 347 6.66 2.91 16.98
C GLN A 347 8.18 2.81 17.11
N GLU A 348 8.84 3.85 17.64
CA GLU A 348 10.30 3.85 17.83
C GLU A 348 10.74 2.66 18.69
N THR A 349 10.02 2.39 19.78
CA THR A 349 10.31 1.27 20.68
C THR A 349 10.17 -0.08 19.99
N ILE A 350 9.07 -0.31 19.27
CA ILE A 350 8.76 -1.56 18.59
C ILE A 350 9.76 -1.82 17.46
N LEU A 351 10.00 -0.83 16.59
CA LEU A 351 10.96 -0.98 15.49
C LEU A 351 12.38 -1.24 16.01
N ARG A 352 12.77 -0.58 17.12
CA ARG A 352 14.05 -0.85 17.78
C ARG A 352 14.13 -2.27 18.33
N GLN A 353 13.06 -2.77 18.95
CA GLN A 353 13.00 -4.15 19.47
C GLN A 353 13.08 -5.17 18.33
N MET A 354 12.33 -4.97 17.24
CA MET A 354 12.39 -5.80 16.03
C MET A 354 13.81 -5.83 15.47
N LYS A 355 14.44 -4.66 15.34
CA LYS A 355 15.83 -4.55 14.86
C LYS A 355 16.82 -5.31 15.74
N ILE A 356 16.67 -5.26 17.06
CA ILE A 356 17.53 -6.02 17.99
C ILE A 356 17.32 -7.53 17.80
N ALA A 357 16.07 -7.99 17.61
CA ALA A 357 15.77 -9.39 17.37
C ALA A 357 16.40 -9.90 16.06
N GLU A 358 16.29 -9.15 14.96
CA GLU A 358 16.90 -9.52 13.67
C GLU A 358 18.43 -9.61 13.74
N LEU A 359 19.09 -8.74 14.52
CA LEU A 359 20.54 -8.80 14.74
C LEU A 359 20.97 -10.03 15.56
N GLN A 360 20.12 -10.50 16.50
CA GLN A 360 20.40 -11.70 17.30
C GLN A 360 20.24 -12.99 16.49
N GLU A 361 19.40 -12.99 15.46
CA GLU A 361 19.24 -14.11 14.52
C GLU A 361 20.44 -14.28 13.56
N GLY A 362 21.48 -13.44 13.68
CA GLY A 362 22.71 -13.57 12.88
C GLY A 362 22.61 -13.05 11.45
N LYS A 363 21.51 -12.38 11.09
CA LYS A 363 21.36 -11.72 9.78
C LYS A 363 22.23 -10.46 9.74
N LYS A 364 23.25 -10.46 8.88
CA LYS A 364 23.99 -9.23 8.53
C LYS A 364 23.10 -8.38 7.62
N CYS A 365 22.33 -7.45 8.18
CA CYS A 365 21.53 -6.52 7.38
C CYS A 365 22.08 -5.09 7.53
N LYS A 366 22.38 -4.43 6.41
CA LYS A 366 22.67 -2.99 6.40
C LYS A 366 21.38 -2.29 6.82
N THR A 367 21.40 -1.57 7.94
CA THR A 367 20.21 -0.81 8.32
C THR A 367 20.13 0.47 7.51
N LEU A 368 19.00 0.67 6.84
CA LEU A 368 18.68 1.93 6.19
C LEU A 368 18.30 3.01 7.22
N GLU A 369 18.58 4.27 6.88
CA GLU A 369 18.06 5.43 7.62
C GLU A 369 16.60 5.66 7.25
N THR A 370 15.71 4.94 7.92
CA THR A 370 14.27 5.02 7.67
C THR A 370 13.72 6.43 7.94
N ILE A 371 12.93 6.95 7.00
CA ILE A 371 12.24 8.25 7.11
C ILE A 371 10.75 8.06 7.49
N PHE A 372 10.14 9.07 8.12
CA PHE A 372 8.77 8.96 8.63
C PHE A 372 7.92 10.15 8.22
N LEU A 373 6.76 9.87 7.63
CA LEU A 373 5.72 10.84 7.31
C LEU A 373 4.49 10.51 8.15
N TYR A 374 4.03 11.47 8.94
CA TYR A 374 2.75 11.40 9.63
C TYR A 374 1.75 12.29 8.92
N VAL A 375 0.56 11.78 8.66
CA VAL A 375 -0.52 12.52 8.01
C VAL A 375 -1.74 12.48 8.92
N LEU A 376 -2.24 13.65 9.31
CA LEU A 376 -3.49 13.77 10.05
C LEU A 376 -4.64 13.76 9.05
N VAL A 377 -5.54 12.80 9.21
CA VAL A 377 -6.65 12.55 8.28
C VAL A 377 -7.98 12.56 9.01
N PRO A 378 -9.09 12.95 8.35
CA PRO A 378 -10.41 12.94 8.95
C PRO A 378 -10.84 11.59 9.53
N ASP A 379 -10.58 10.49 8.81
CA ASP A 379 -10.95 9.16 9.25
C ASP A 379 -10.22 8.06 8.46
N LEU A 380 -10.28 6.84 9.00
CA LEU A 380 -9.66 5.65 8.42
C LEU A 380 -10.67 4.51 8.29
N PRO A 381 -10.42 3.52 7.42
CA PRO A 381 -11.31 2.37 7.29
C PRO A 381 -11.54 1.68 8.64
N LYS A 382 -12.76 1.16 8.85
CA LYS A 382 -13.22 0.58 10.12
C LYS A 382 -13.15 1.54 11.32
N ARG A 383 -13.05 2.85 11.10
CA ARG A 383 -12.88 3.86 12.17
C ARG A 383 -11.60 3.64 12.97
N ALA A 384 -10.57 3.08 12.34
CA ALA A 384 -9.27 2.89 12.97
C ALA A 384 -8.66 4.23 13.39
N TYR A 385 -7.82 4.20 14.40
CA TYR A 385 -7.08 5.37 14.85
C TYR A 385 -5.80 5.59 14.03
N VAL A 386 -5.22 4.51 13.50
CA VAL A 386 -3.95 4.55 12.76
C VAL A 386 -3.89 3.52 11.63
N GLU A 387 -3.30 3.91 10.50
CA GLU A 387 -2.93 3.03 9.39
C GLU A 387 -1.45 3.23 9.09
N VAL A 388 -0.70 2.12 8.94
CA VAL A 388 0.73 2.13 8.66
C VAL A 388 0.98 1.66 7.24
N LYS A 389 1.66 2.46 6.43
CA LYS A 389 2.07 2.12 5.05
C LYS A 389 3.60 2.17 4.94
N PRO A 390 4.29 1.03 5.07
CA PRO A 390 5.73 0.95 4.82
C PRO A 390 6.07 0.89 3.33
N ILE A 391 7.25 1.40 2.97
CA ILE A 391 7.90 1.15 1.68
C ILE A 391 9.29 0.60 1.99
N LEU A 392 9.63 -0.56 1.42
CA LEU A 392 10.88 -1.26 1.72
C LEU A 392 11.75 -1.41 0.48
N TYR A 393 13.05 -1.46 0.72
CA TYR A 393 14.03 -1.91 -0.26
C TYR A 393 14.37 -3.37 0.01
N VAL A 394 14.23 -4.21 -1.01
CA VAL A 394 14.56 -5.63 -0.98
C VAL A 394 15.78 -5.83 -1.86
N GLU A 395 16.91 -6.21 -1.25
CA GLU A 395 18.14 -6.53 -1.99
C GLU A 395 17.91 -7.81 -2.82
N ASP A 396 18.12 -7.72 -4.13
CA ASP A 396 18.21 -8.90 -4.97
C ASP A 396 19.63 -9.46 -4.80
N GLY A 397 19.76 -10.77 -4.53
CA GLY A 397 21.01 -11.43 -4.12
C GLY A 397 22.20 -11.36 -5.10
N GLU A 398 22.12 -10.57 -6.17
CA GLU A 398 23.21 -10.22 -7.08
C GLU A 398 23.93 -8.92 -6.70
N ASP A 399 23.50 -8.25 -5.62
CA ASP A 399 24.09 -6.99 -5.18
C ASP A 399 25.51 -7.16 -4.65
N VAL A 400 26.47 -6.86 -5.54
CA VAL A 400 27.89 -6.65 -5.25
C VAL A 400 28.02 -5.77 -4.01
N GLU A 401 28.89 -6.17 -3.08
CA GLU A 401 29.21 -5.43 -1.86
C GLU A 401 29.22 -3.92 -2.14
N ILE A 402 28.17 -3.21 -1.72
CA ILE A 402 28.11 -1.76 -1.84
C ILE A 402 29.30 -1.24 -1.03
N GLU A 403 30.37 -0.87 -1.73
CA GLU A 403 31.49 -0.14 -1.16
C GLU A 403 30.88 1.06 -0.44
N THR A 404 31.18 1.18 0.85
CA THR A 404 30.95 2.43 1.58
C THR A 404 31.75 3.50 0.87
N ILE A 405 31.14 4.17 -0.10
CA ILE A 405 31.66 5.40 -0.69
C ILE A 405 31.66 6.40 0.46
N THR A 406 32.83 6.59 1.04
CA THR A 406 33.17 7.74 1.88
C THR A 406 32.50 8.97 1.29
N GLU A 407 31.72 9.69 2.11
CA GLU A 407 31.06 10.95 1.80
C GLU A 407 31.91 11.78 0.81
N ARG A 408 31.61 11.67 -0.48
CA ARG A 408 32.13 12.60 -1.46
C ARG A 408 31.27 13.83 -1.31
N SER A 409 31.75 14.79 -0.53
CA SER A 409 31.20 16.15 -0.49
C SER A 409 31.38 16.80 -1.87
N CYS A 410 30.53 16.44 -2.83
CA CYS A 410 30.40 17.17 -4.08
C CYS A 410 29.51 18.37 -3.81
N SER A 411 30.02 19.39 -3.12
CA SER A 411 29.30 20.65 -2.93
C SER A 411 29.31 21.43 -4.24
N LYS A 412 28.56 20.98 -5.25
CA LYS A 412 28.11 21.88 -6.30
C LYS A 412 27.09 22.79 -5.63
N THR A 413 27.52 23.96 -5.20
CA THR A 413 26.65 24.92 -4.51
C THR A 413 25.56 25.37 -5.47
N SER A 414 24.40 24.72 -5.45
CA SER A 414 23.19 25.23 -6.07
C SER A 414 22.78 26.50 -5.32
N CYS A 415 22.65 27.60 -6.04
CA CYS A 415 22.27 28.91 -5.52
C CYS A 415 21.24 29.51 -6.49
N TYR A 416 19.96 29.30 -6.19
CA TYR A 416 18.85 29.76 -7.01
C TYR A 416 17.95 30.67 -6.20
N TRP A 417 17.35 31.68 -6.84
CA TRP A 417 16.45 32.66 -6.19
C TRP A 417 17.04 33.38 -4.96
N GLY A 418 18.37 33.48 -4.88
CA GLY A 418 19.06 34.08 -3.75
C GLY A 418 19.20 33.18 -2.52
N PHE A 419 18.66 31.96 -2.53
CA PHE A 419 18.87 30.99 -1.46
C PHE A 419 20.31 30.49 -1.46
N LYS A 420 20.95 30.58 -0.30
CA LYS A 420 22.27 30.00 -0.02
C LYS A 420 22.09 28.97 1.07
N HIS A 421 22.96 27.97 1.12
CA HIS A 421 22.87 26.97 2.17
C HIS A 421 23.08 27.61 3.54
N GLU A 422 22.12 27.40 4.43
CA GLU A 422 22.19 27.76 5.84
C GLU A 422 22.12 26.50 6.70
N SER A 423 22.68 26.56 7.91
CA SER A 423 22.80 25.39 8.81
C SER A 423 21.45 24.78 9.22
N TRP A 424 20.35 25.53 9.10
CA TRP A 424 19.02 25.04 9.42
C TRP A 424 18.33 24.35 8.23
N HIS A 425 18.87 24.42 7.00
CA HIS A 425 18.26 23.75 5.84
C HIS A 425 18.19 22.24 6.02
N ASP A 426 19.20 21.63 6.63
CA ASP A 426 19.23 20.18 6.88
C ASP A 426 18.18 19.77 7.92
N SER A 427 17.71 20.72 8.74
CA SER A 427 16.58 20.49 9.64
C SER A 427 15.23 20.49 8.93
N CYS A 428 15.15 20.84 7.65
CA CYS A 428 13.90 20.85 6.88
C CYS A 428 13.56 19.49 6.25
N PHE A 429 14.44 18.49 6.29
CA PHE A 429 14.16 17.21 5.65
C PHE A 429 14.72 16.01 6.41
N GLN A 430 14.17 14.84 6.08
CA GLN A 430 14.76 13.52 6.32
C GLN A 430 15.06 12.91 4.95
N LYS A 431 16.11 12.08 4.86
CA LYS A 431 16.42 11.35 3.63
C LYS A 431 16.86 9.91 3.92
N CYS A 432 16.49 9.00 3.04
CA CYS A 432 17.03 7.64 2.97
C CYS A 432 17.69 7.48 1.61
N VAL A 433 18.98 7.13 1.57
CA VAL A 433 19.75 7.02 0.32
C VAL A 433 20.43 5.66 0.24
N ILE A 434 20.20 4.98 -0.87
CA ILE A 434 20.93 3.78 -1.28
C ILE A 434 21.78 4.21 -2.48
N PRO A 435 23.12 4.36 -2.31
CA PRO A 435 23.97 4.96 -3.33
C PRO A 435 23.81 4.32 -4.70
N GLY A 436 23.59 5.15 -5.72
CA GLY A 436 23.42 4.72 -7.11
C GLY A 436 22.11 4.00 -7.42
N LYS A 437 21.21 3.82 -6.44
CA LYS A 437 19.97 3.05 -6.62
C LYS A 437 18.72 3.82 -6.22
N LEU A 438 18.67 4.39 -5.02
CA LEU A 438 17.44 4.97 -4.49
C LEU A 438 17.69 6.21 -3.64
N CYS A 439 16.82 7.21 -3.77
CA CYS A 439 16.77 8.38 -2.90
C CYS A 439 15.31 8.67 -2.51
N ALA A 440 15.02 8.62 -1.22
CA ALA A 440 13.74 9.02 -0.66
C ALA A 440 13.93 10.24 0.25
N ILE A 441 13.01 11.20 0.16
CA ILE A 441 13.09 12.47 0.89
C ILE A 441 11.72 12.79 1.48
N ILE A 442 11.69 13.18 2.75
CA ILE A 442 10.56 13.87 3.37
C ILE A 442 11.01 15.27 3.72
N LEU A 443 10.43 16.28 3.09
CA LEU A 443 10.65 17.69 3.38
C LEU A 443 9.47 18.23 4.20
N SER A 444 9.75 19.01 5.23
CA SER A 444 8.83 19.45 6.27
C SER A 444 9.15 20.91 6.61
N ILE A 445 8.21 21.80 6.31
CA ILE A 445 8.34 23.25 6.53
C ILE A 445 7.32 23.68 7.58
N THR A 446 7.78 23.79 8.83
CA THR A 446 6.98 24.30 9.95
C THR A 446 6.64 25.79 9.77
N SER A 447 5.69 26.29 10.55
CA SER A 447 5.36 27.73 10.58
C SER A 447 6.56 28.63 10.93
N ASP A 448 7.42 28.18 11.86
CA ASP A 448 8.65 28.88 12.25
C ASP A 448 9.68 28.93 11.12
N LEU A 449 9.84 27.81 10.39
CA LEU A 449 10.72 27.75 9.22
C LEU A 449 10.18 28.61 8.08
N ALA A 450 8.86 28.59 7.86
CA ALA A 450 8.21 29.43 6.86
C ALA A 450 8.42 30.93 7.14
N ALA A 451 8.52 31.35 8.41
CA ALA A 451 8.81 32.74 8.78
C ALA A 451 10.28 33.14 8.51
N LYS A 452 11.22 32.19 8.60
CA LYS A 452 12.63 32.42 8.23
C LYS A 452 12.80 32.54 6.71
N ILE A 453 12.09 31.71 5.95
CA ILE A 453 12.17 31.69 4.48
C ILE A 453 11.64 33.00 3.88
N SER A 454 10.54 33.51 4.42
CA SER A 454 9.85 34.72 3.94
C SER A 454 9.65 35.71 5.09
N PRO A 455 10.65 36.58 5.38
CA PRO A 455 10.61 37.50 6.51
C PRO A 455 9.78 38.79 6.28
N GLU A 456 9.06 38.93 5.16
CA GLU A 456 8.24 40.12 4.90
C GLU A 456 7.13 40.28 5.96
N SER A 457 7.06 41.46 6.58
CA SER A 457 6.07 41.81 7.60
C SER A 457 4.65 41.82 7.02
N LEU A 458 3.68 41.22 7.72
CA LEU A 458 2.26 41.35 7.41
C LEU A 458 1.88 42.84 7.19
N PRO A 459 1.22 43.20 6.07
CA PRO A 459 0.30 44.32 6.11
C PRO A 459 -0.78 44.00 7.15
N THR A 460 -1.06 44.94 8.04
CA THR A 460 -1.97 44.82 9.20
C THR A 460 -3.46 44.60 8.87
N ASP A 461 -3.81 44.12 7.69
CA ASP A 461 -5.20 43.99 7.25
C ASP A 461 -5.49 42.60 6.66
N THR A 462 -5.73 41.60 7.52
CA THR A 462 -6.72 40.52 7.32
C THR A 462 -6.78 39.64 8.58
N VAL A 463 -7.23 40.21 9.70
CA VAL A 463 -7.85 39.40 10.76
C VAL A 463 -9.34 39.38 10.44
N ASN A 464 -9.81 38.32 9.77
CA ASN A 464 -11.25 38.05 9.77
C ASN A 464 -11.67 37.68 11.20
N ASN A 465 -12.89 38.09 11.60
CA ASN A 465 -13.47 38.04 12.95
C ASN A 465 -13.51 36.65 13.65
N ASN A 466 -12.88 35.61 13.08
CA ASN A 466 -12.84 34.24 13.61
C ASN A 466 -11.43 33.78 14.05
N GLY A 467 -10.40 34.64 13.99
CA GLY A 467 -9.06 34.30 14.51
C GLY A 467 -8.27 33.26 13.69
N GLN A 468 -8.49 33.17 12.38
CA GLN A 468 -7.77 32.25 11.48
C GLN A 468 -6.79 33.01 10.58
N CYS A 469 -5.60 32.44 10.36
CA CYS A 469 -4.50 33.04 9.58
C CYS A 469 -4.49 32.47 8.16
N SER A 470 -4.83 33.28 7.15
CA SER A 470 -4.65 32.94 5.74
C SER A 470 -3.19 33.20 5.33
N LEU A 471 -2.56 32.26 4.63
CA LEU A 471 -1.18 32.45 4.15
C LEU A 471 -1.19 33.37 2.91
N PRO A 472 -0.42 34.49 2.90
CA PRO A 472 -0.36 35.35 1.72
C PRO A 472 0.18 34.61 0.49
N LYS A 473 -0.36 34.92 -0.69
CA LYS A 473 0.05 34.29 -1.96
C LYS A 473 1.55 34.41 -2.23
N SER A 474 2.13 35.61 -2.01
CA SER A 474 3.56 35.87 -2.17
C SER A 474 4.43 34.97 -1.28
N ARG A 475 3.94 34.66 -0.07
CA ARG A 475 4.62 33.75 0.85
C ARG A 475 4.61 32.32 0.34
N MET A 476 3.48 31.83 -0.17
CA MET A 476 3.40 30.48 -0.75
C MET A 476 4.26 30.33 -2.02
N GLU A 477 4.37 31.38 -2.84
CA GLU A 477 5.28 31.40 -4.00
C GLU A 477 6.75 31.24 -3.55
N GLN A 478 7.16 31.97 -2.51
CA GLN A 478 8.52 31.87 -1.98
C GLN A 478 8.78 30.50 -1.32
N LEU A 479 7.81 29.95 -0.59
CA LEU A 479 7.89 28.61 -0.03
C LEU A 479 8.00 27.55 -1.13
N SER A 480 7.24 27.69 -2.23
CA SER A 480 7.31 26.79 -3.38
C SER A 480 8.72 26.78 -3.98
N LYS A 481 9.31 27.95 -4.22
CA LYS A 481 10.70 28.08 -4.71
C LYS A 481 11.71 27.47 -3.74
N PHE A 482 11.53 27.69 -2.44
CA PHE A 482 12.41 27.13 -1.42
C PHE A 482 12.34 25.60 -1.34
N CYS A 483 11.14 25.02 -1.40
CA CYS A 483 10.95 23.57 -1.41
C CYS A 483 11.66 22.93 -2.62
N ILE A 484 11.44 23.49 -3.82
CA ILE A 484 12.08 23.01 -5.04
C ILE A 484 13.60 23.18 -4.98
N TYR A 485 14.11 24.29 -4.43
CA TYR A 485 15.53 24.50 -4.19
C TYR A 485 16.14 23.41 -3.30
N LEU A 486 15.50 23.09 -2.17
CA LEU A 486 16.01 22.07 -1.26
C LEU A 486 15.94 20.67 -1.87
N LEU A 487 14.85 20.32 -2.56
CA LEU A 487 14.73 19.02 -3.24
C LEU A 487 15.82 18.86 -4.31
N ASP A 488 16.02 19.86 -5.16
CA ASP A 488 17.07 19.83 -6.19
C ASP A 488 18.47 19.69 -5.57
N LYS A 489 18.74 20.44 -4.50
CA LYS A 489 19.99 20.32 -3.75
C LYS A 489 20.20 18.90 -3.23
N VAL A 490 19.21 18.32 -2.55
CA VAL A 490 19.34 16.98 -1.98
C VAL A 490 19.50 15.95 -3.09
N LEU A 491 18.80 16.06 -4.22
CA LEU A 491 19.01 15.16 -5.35
C LEU A 491 20.44 15.24 -5.88
N ILE A 492 20.95 16.44 -6.17
CA ILE A 492 22.32 16.65 -6.68
C ILE A 492 23.37 16.13 -5.69
N ASP A 493 23.23 16.45 -4.40
CA ASP A 493 24.19 16.07 -3.36
C ASP A 493 24.30 14.55 -3.20
N ASN A 494 23.28 13.79 -3.65
CA ASN A 494 23.27 12.32 -3.61
C ASN A 494 23.37 11.67 -5.01
N ASP A 495 23.76 12.44 -6.03
CA ASP A 495 23.87 11.99 -7.43
C ASP A 495 22.54 11.45 -8.00
N PHE A 496 21.46 12.21 -7.87
CA PHE A 496 20.18 11.99 -8.53
C PHE A 496 19.76 13.22 -9.34
N ALA A 497 18.90 13.00 -10.33
CA ALA A 497 18.30 14.01 -11.19
C ALA A 497 16.77 13.95 -11.12
N TRP A 498 16.11 14.99 -11.64
CA TRP A 498 14.63 15.06 -11.69
C TRP A 498 14.00 13.97 -12.56
N GLU A 499 14.73 13.44 -13.54
CA GLU A 499 14.33 12.31 -14.38
C GLU A 499 14.32 10.96 -13.63
N ASP A 500 15.00 10.88 -12.49
CA ASP A 500 15.01 9.68 -11.65
C ASP A 500 13.77 9.60 -10.74
N ILE A 501 12.93 10.64 -10.68
CA ILE A 501 11.80 10.72 -9.75
C ILE A 501 10.69 9.75 -10.19
N MET A 502 10.35 8.83 -9.29
CA MET A 502 9.19 7.94 -9.43
C MET A 502 7.90 8.61 -8.97
N SER A 503 7.95 9.35 -7.86
CA SER A 503 6.79 10.06 -7.32
C SER A 503 7.19 11.29 -6.51
N LEU A 504 6.39 12.35 -6.61
CA LEU A 504 6.53 13.58 -5.83
C LEU A 504 5.15 14.06 -5.37
N ARG A 505 4.93 14.14 -4.06
CA ARG A 505 3.66 14.57 -3.45
C ARG A 505 3.88 15.75 -2.51
N PHE A 506 3.07 16.79 -2.66
CA PHE A 506 2.97 17.91 -1.73
C PHE A 506 1.70 17.76 -0.90
N TYR A 507 1.86 17.55 0.40
CA TYR A 507 0.79 17.53 1.38
C TYR A 507 0.55 18.96 1.87
N ILE A 508 -0.62 19.50 1.53
CA ILE A 508 -0.98 20.87 1.83
C ILE A 508 -2.14 20.90 2.84
N PRO A 509 -1.95 21.52 4.02
CA PRO A 509 -3.03 21.65 4.99
C PRO A 509 -4.17 22.53 4.47
N VAL A 510 -5.40 22.05 4.60
CA VAL A 510 -6.61 22.81 4.24
C VAL A 510 -6.81 24.05 5.11
N SER A 511 -6.17 24.10 6.28
CA SER A 511 -6.14 25.28 7.16
C SER A 511 -5.48 26.51 6.52
N LEU A 512 -4.69 26.34 5.45
CA LEU A 512 -4.12 27.46 4.70
C LEU A 512 -5.15 28.20 3.84
N GLN A 513 -6.32 27.61 3.59
CA GLN A 513 -7.42 28.19 2.80
C GLN A 513 -6.97 28.60 1.38
N MET A 514 -6.13 27.78 0.75
CA MET A 514 -5.66 27.98 -0.61
C MET A 514 -6.19 26.85 -1.51
N SER A 515 -6.78 27.20 -2.64
CA SER A 515 -7.23 26.20 -3.61
C SER A 515 -6.06 25.61 -4.40
N VAL A 516 -6.26 24.40 -4.93
CA VAL A 516 -5.28 23.74 -5.81
C VAL A 516 -4.97 24.57 -7.06
N GLU A 517 -5.96 25.30 -7.60
CA GLU A 517 -5.80 26.22 -8.73
C GLU A 517 -4.83 27.37 -8.46
N LEU A 518 -4.65 27.76 -7.19
CA LEU A 518 -3.69 28.78 -6.79
C LEU A 518 -2.30 28.19 -6.56
N ILE A 519 -2.20 27.02 -5.92
CA ILE A 519 -0.91 26.44 -5.51
C ILE A 519 -0.19 25.77 -6.69
N GLN A 520 -0.93 25.03 -7.53
CA GLN A 520 -0.33 24.28 -8.64
C GLN A 520 0.48 25.17 -9.59
N PRO A 521 -0.01 26.35 -10.04
CA PRO A 521 0.80 27.25 -10.87
C PRO A 521 2.06 27.76 -10.17
N MET A 522 2.05 27.97 -8.84
CA MET A 522 3.23 28.44 -8.09
C MET A 522 4.35 27.39 -8.10
N LEU A 523 4.00 26.12 -7.87
CA LEU A 523 4.94 24.99 -7.93
C LEU A 523 5.43 24.74 -9.37
N CYS A 524 4.53 24.79 -10.36
CA CYS A 524 4.90 24.68 -11.77
C CYS A 524 5.86 25.80 -12.19
N ASN A 525 5.60 27.05 -11.78
CA ASN A 525 6.48 28.18 -12.07
C ASN A 525 7.85 28.03 -11.39
N ALA A 526 7.90 27.53 -10.15
CA ALA A 526 9.16 27.25 -9.47
C ALA A 526 10.01 26.18 -10.20
N LEU A 527 9.39 25.08 -10.63
CA LEU A 527 10.06 24.03 -11.42
C LEU A 527 10.50 24.56 -12.80
N PHE A 528 9.65 25.34 -13.47
CA PHE A 528 9.97 25.95 -14.75
C PHE A 528 11.14 26.92 -14.63
N GLU A 529 11.13 27.82 -13.65
CA GLU A 529 12.24 28.73 -13.38
C GLU A 529 13.53 27.95 -13.06
N LEU A 530 13.47 26.87 -12.26
CA LEU A 530 14.62 25.99 -12.01
C LEU A 530 15.20 25.44 -13.31
N SER A 531 14.34 24.97 -14.23
CA SER A 531 14.76 24.41 -15.52
C SER A 531 15.55 25.43 -16.36
N GLN A 532 15.11 26.69 -16.35
CA GLN A 532 15.79 27.77 -17.07
C GLN A 532 17.13 28.12 -16.45
N ILE A 533 17.19 28.19 -15.10
CA ILE A 533 18.40 28.59 -14.39
C ILE A 533 19.46 27.47 -14.41
N SER A 534 19.02 26.21 -14.30
CA SER A 534 19.91 25.05 -14.26
C SER A 534 20.32 24.53 -15.64
N GLN A 535 19.70 25.02 -16.73
CA GLN A 535 19.82 24.48 -18.10
C GLN A 535 19.45 22.99 -18.21
N ARG A 536 18.62 22.48 -17.29
CA ARG A 536 18.14 21.10 -17.28
C ARG A 536 16.71 21.07 -17.81
N GLU A 537 16.38 20.11 -18.65
CA GLU A 537 15.01 19.96 -19.13
C GLU A 537 14.12 19.41 -18.01
N VAL A 538 13.35 20.28 -17.36
CA VAL A 538 12.16 19.91 -16.59
C VAL A 538 10.96 20.31 -17.45
N LYS A 539 10.78 19.64 -18.59
CA LYS A 539 9.68 19.92 -19.52
C LYS A 539 8.76 18.72 -19.62
N ASN A 540 7.68 18.74 -18.83
CA ASN A 540 6.49 17.93 -19.09
C ASN A 540 5.31 18.86 -19.37
N SER A 541 4.42 18.44 -20.28
CA SER A 541 3.15 19.13 -20.54
C SER A 541 2.18 19.06 -19.35
N GLU A 542 2.40 18.12 -18.44
CA GLU A 542 1.65 17.87 -17.22
C GLU A 542 2.56 18.11 -15.99
N PRO A 543 2.02 18.52 -14.83
CA PRO A 543 2.81 18.64 -13.60
C PRO A 543 3.47 17.31 -13.22
N ILE A 544 4.72 17.36 -12.75
CA ILE A 544 5.49 16.18 -12.30
C ILE A 544 5.30 15.89 -10.80
N PHE A 545 4.24 16.43 -10.20
CA PHE A 545 3.97 16.33 -8.79
C PHE A 545 2.46 16.28 -8.55
N ASN A 546 2.10 15.76 -7.39
CA ASN A 546 0.74 15.65 -6.93
C ASN A 546 0.53 16.60 -5.74
N ILE A 547 -0.62 17.26 -5.67
CA ILE A 547 -1.06 17.98 -4.48
C ILE A 547 -2.07 17.09 -3.75
N VAL A 548 -1.84 16.85 -2.46
CA VAL A 548 -2.69 16.05 -1.59
C VAL A 548 -3.22 16.96 -0.48
N PRO A 549 -4.52 17.27 -0.44
CA PRO A 549 -5.11 18.04 0.64
C PRO A 549 -5.13 17.21 1.92
N VAL A 550 -4.70 17.80 3.04
CA VAL A 550 -4.62 17.11 4.33
C VAL A 550 -5.15 17.98 5.46
N THR A 551 -5.56 17.37 6.58
CA THR A 551 -5.81 18.13 7.82
C THR A 551 -4.47 18.61 8.40
N GLY A 552 -3.43 17.82 8.23
CA GLY A 552 -2.06 18.18 8.57
C GLY A 552 -1.09 17.11 8.09
N ALA A 553 0.17 17.46 7.94
CA ALA A 553 1.26 16.53 7.64
C ALA A 553 2.55 16.98 8.34
N GLY A 554 3.46 16.06 8.57
CA GLY A 554 4.80 16.37 9.07
C GLY A 554 5.63 15.13 9.34
N ARG A 555 6.89 15.34 9.74
CA ARG A 555 7.86 14.25 9.97
C ARG A 555 7.82 13.63 11.37
N SER A 556 6.95 14.14 12.24
CA SER A 556 6.78 13.69 13.63
C SER A 556 5.31 13.68 13.99
N ALA A 557 4.85 12.68 14.74
CA ALA A 557 3.46 12.64 15.17
C ALA A 557 3.13 13.81 16.12
N SER A 558 4.15 14.34 16.80
CA SER A 558 4.07 15.50 17.68
C SER A 558 3.86 16.83 16.94
N SER A 559 4.28 16.94 15.67
CA SER A 559 4.21 18.15 14.84
C SER A 559 3.77 17.76 13.43
N ILE A 560 2.45 17.75 13.24
CA ILE A 560 1.74 17.41 11.98
C ILE A 560 1.09 18.69 11.41
N ASP A 561 1.57 19.85 11.82
CA ASP A 561 1.04 21.18 11.51
C ASP A 561 1.98 21.97 10.59
N ASP A 562 2.79 21.27 9.80
CA ASP A 562 3.68 21.88 8.82
C ASP A 562 2.88 22.62 7.75
N VAL A 563 3.38 23.77 7.34
CA VAL A 563 2.79 24.59 6.28
C VAL A 563 2.88 23.86 4.93
N VAL A 564 4.00 23.20 4.68
CA VAL A 564 4.20 22.36 3.49
C VAL A 564 4.98 21.12 3.91
N THR A 565 4.44 19.94 3.60
CA THR A 565 5.17 18.68 3.66
C THR A 565 5.28 18.09 2.27
N CYS A 566 6.40 17.46 1.95
CA CYS A 566 6.65 16.87 0.65
C CYS A 566 7.28 15.48 0.79
N GLU A 567 6.79 14.51 0.03
CA GLU A 567 7.36 13.17 -0.10
C GLU A 567 7.88 13.00 -1.54
N LEU A 568 9.16 12.65 -1.67
CA LEU A 568 9.81 12.37 -2.94
C LEU A 568 10.44 10.98 -2.89
N LEU A 569 10.22 10.19 -3.94
CA LEU A 569 10.92 8.93 -4.18
C LEU A 569 11.54 8.95 -5.57
N ALA A 570 12.83 8.65 -5.65
CA ALA A 570 13.61 8.55 -6.89
C ALA A 570 14.40 7.25 -6.94
N GLN A 571 14.55 6.69 -8.14
CA GLN A 571 15.26 5.43 -8.38
C GLN A 571 16.10 5.52 -9.67
N LYS A 572 17.32 4.98 -9.59
CA LYS A 572 18.24 4.79 -10.71
C LYS A 572 18.36 3.31 -11.05
N TYR A 573 18.60 3.04 -12.33
CA TYR A 573 18.71 1.71 -12.92
C TYR A 573 20.08 1.49 -13.55
#